data_AF-A0A8H4RPV9-F1
#
_entry.id   AF-A0A8H4RPV9-F1
#
_cell.length_a   1.000
_cell.length_b   1.000
_cell.length_c   1.000
_cell.angle_alpha   90.00
_cell.angle_beta   90.00
_cell.angle_gamma   90.00
#
_symmetry.space_group_name_H-M   'P 1'
#
loop_
_entity.id
_entity.type
_entity.pdbx_description
1 polymer ?
#
loop_
_entity_poly.entity_id
_entity_poly.type
_entity_poly.pdbx_seq_one_letter_code
_entity_poly.pdbx_strand_id
1 'polypeptide(L)'
;MFAPRVTGVMQDFHSNNELLASFVVSVFVLGFGAGPMILAPLSEMYGRLPVYYSGTYTIFVFIFMQETYGKIILQKKTDKLIKQTGNKSLKSKLDDGLITRGHIEHAIIRPVKLQLFSPIVLSLSIFQGICFGCLYLLFTTFSMVYTEQYHWNSGTDGLSFMGMGIGSLSSLLVLGYFFDQILLRKAGKGEKKPEYRLSPMIPTSIFISAGLFWYGWGVQAKDHWIVPILGTVLVGFGYLPVACVSRPILSILEEADVVLSIGTSTDFKLHRSSPRGKHHDLSG
;
A
#
# COMPACT_ATOMS: atom_id res chain seq x y z
N MET A 1 2.28 6.16 4.41
CA MET A 1 1.48 5.16 3.64
C MET A 1 0.22 5.83 3.11
N PHE A 2 0.17 6.15 1.81
CA PHE A 2 -0.98 6.75 1.11
C PHE A 2 -2.02 5.71 0.65
N ALA A 3 -1.83 4.44 1.04
CA ALA A 3 -2.34 3.26 0.34
C ALA A 3 -3.88 3.09 0.28
N PRO A 4 -4.66 3.30 1.35
CA PRO A 4 -6.11 3.05 1.28
C PRO A 4 -6.88 4.14 0.54
N ARG A 5 -6.27 5.32 0.32
CA ARG A 5 -6.94 6.47 -0.31
C ARG A 5 -6.63 6.62 -1.80
N VAL A 6 -5.66 5.88 -2.35
CA VAL A 6 -5.35 5.92 -3.79
C VAL A 6 -6.56 5.52 -4.62
N THR A 7 -7.32 4.49 -4.20
CA THR A 7 -8.56 4.07 -4.86
C THR A 7 -9.62 5.16 -4.84
N GLY A 8 -9.81 5.83 -3.70
CA GLY A 8 -10.75 6.95 -3.57
C GLY A 8 -10.33 8.18 -4.38
N VAL A 9 -9.03 8.46 -4.48
CA VAL A 9 -8.48 9.53 -5.33
C VAL A 9 -8.71 9.19 -6.81
N MET A 10 -8.46 7.95 -7.23
CA MET A 10 -8.71 7.52 -8.61
C MET A 10 -10.19 7.58 -9.00
N GLN A 11 -11.09 7.27 -8.06
CA GLN A 11 -12.54 7.44 -8.24
C GLN A 11 -12.93 8.92 -8.32
N ASP A 12 -12.40 9.78 -7.44
CA ASP A 12 -12.64 11.24 -7.46
C ASP A 12 -12.15 11.88 -8.78
N PHE A 13 -11.11 11.31 -9.43
CA PHE A 13 -10.56 11.77 -10.72
C PHE A 13 -11.14 11.06 -11.96
N HIS A 14 -12.16 10.20 -11.83
CA HIS A 14 -12.78 9.46 -12.93
C HIS A 14 -11.80 8.68 -13.84
N SER A 15 -10.67 8.21 -13.29
CA SER A 15 -9.63 7.54 -14.08
C SER A 15 -9.44 6.09 -13.64
N ASN A 16 -9.88 5.15 -14.50
CA ASN A 16 -9.78 3.70 -14.26
C ASN A 16 -8.39 3.11 -14.56
N ASN A 17 -7.35 3.96 -14.63
CA ASN A 17 -6.04 3.53 -15.09
C ASN A 17 -5.20 2.96 -13.94
N GLU A 18 -5.18 1.63 -13.83
CA GLU A 18 -4.42 0.86 -12.81
C GLU A 18 -2.90 1.13 -12.85
N LEU A 19 -2.40 1.64 -13.98
CA LEU A 19 -1.02 2.10 -14.13
C LEU A 19 -0.69 3.28 -13.21
N LEU A 20 -1.63 4.19 -12.95
CA LEU A 20 -1.41 5.33 -12.04
C LEU A 20 -1.23 4.87 -10.60
N ALA A 21 -2.03 3.88 -10.15
CA ALA A 21 -1.86 3.30 -8.82
C ALA A 21 -0.49 2.64 -8.66
N SER A 22 -0.09 1.84 -9.66
CA SER A 22 1.21 1.15 -9.68
C SER A 22 2.38 2.13 -9.72
N PHE A 23 2.22 3.25 -10.44
CA PHE A 23 3.22 4.31 -10.52
C PHE A 23 3.43 5.03 -9.17
N VAL A 24 2.39 5.26 -8.39
CA VAL A 24 2.55 5.86 -7.05
C VAL A 24 3.34 4.91 -6.12
N VAL A 25 3.11 3.60 -6.22
CA VAL A 25 3.85 2.59 -5.43
C VAL A 25 5.30 2.48 -5.86
N SER A 26 5.57 2.55 -7.16
CA SER A 26 6.94 2.52 -7.65
C SER A 26 7.74 3.70 -7.19
N VAL A 27 7.20 4.91 -7.25
CA VAL A 27 7.90 6.12 -6.79
C VAL A 27 8.34 5.97 -5.33
N PHE A 28 7.52 5.35 -4.49
CA PHE A 28 7.90 5.03 -3.11
C PHE A 28 9.07 4.04 -3.03
N VAL A 29 9.01 2.93 -3.75
CA VAL A 29 10.08 1.90 -3.73
C VAL A 29 11.38 2.43 -4.37
N LEU A 30 11.27 3.23 -5.42
CA LEU A 30 12.40 3.95 -6.01
C LEU A 30 12.99 4.95 -5.03
N GLY A 31 12.16 5.64 -4.24
CA GLY A 31 12.64 6.49 -3.15
C GLY A 31 13.43 5.71 -2.10
N PHE A 32 13.02 4.47 -1.78
CA PHE A 32 13.77 3.59 -0.87
C PHE A 32 15.12 3.14 -1.42
N GLY A 33 15.24 2.92 -2.73
CA GLY A 33 16.53 2.55 -3.36
C GLY A 33 17.42 3.76 -3.69
N ALA A 34 16.85 4.81 -4.28
CA ALA A 34 17.56 6.01 -4.71
C ALA A 34 17.89 6.96 -3.54
N GLY A 35 17.12 6.92 -2.46
CA GLY A 35 17.34 7.74 -1.26
C GLY A 35 18.73 7.51 -0.67
N PRO A 36 19.08 6.29 -0.23
CA PRO A 36 20.42 5.96 0.27
C PRO A 36 21.51 6.23 -0.78
N MET A 37 21.23 5.97 -2.06
CA MET A 37 22.20 6.18 -3.15
C MET A 37 22.63 7.65 -3.31
N ILE A 38 21.71 8.60 -3.14
CA ILE A 38 22.01 10.03 -3.27
C ILE A 38 22.47 10.62 -1.94
N LEU A 39 21.80 10.24 -0.85
CA LEU A 39 22.05 10.83 0.47
C LEU A 39 23.33 10.31 1.13
N ALA A 40 23.72 9.05 0.91
CA ALA A 40 24.96 8.49 1.49
C ALA A 40 26.22 9.23 1.02
N PRO A 41 26.51 9.37 -0.29
CA PRO A 41 27.69 10.12 -0.74
C PRO A 41 27.60 11.62 -0.43
N LEU A 42 26.41 12.23 -0.50
CA LEU A 42 26.23 13.62 -0.10
C LEU A 42 26.57 13.86 1.38
N SER A 43 26.26 12.90 2.26
CA SER A 43 26.56 13.00 3.69
C SER A 43 28.06 12.91 4.01
N GLU A 44 28.85 12.27 3.14
CA GLU A 44 30.31 12.23 3.26
C GLU A 44 30.97 13.47 2.65
N MET A 45 30.52 13.94 1.49
CA MET A 45 31.12 15.07 0.79
C MET A 45 30.85 16.42 1.49
N TYR A 46 29.63 16.63 1.98
CA TYR A 46 29.19 17.91 2.56
C TYR A 46 29.02 17.85 4.08
N GLY A 47 29.30 16.71 4.70
CA GLY A 47 29.04 16.44 6.10
C GLY A 47 27.56 16.15 6.40
N ARG A 48 27.29 15.71 7.64
CA ARG A 48 25.94 15.25 8.04
C ARG A 48 24.95 16.41 8.27
N LEU A 49 25.44 17.62 8.53
CA LEU A 49 24.63 18.80 8.87
C LEU A 49 23.66 19.24 7.75
N PRO A 50 24.09 19.41 6.48
CA PRO A 50 23.19 19.74 5.37
C PRO A 50 22.07 18.72 5.15
N VAL A 51 22.33 17.44 5.41
CA VAL A 51 21.33 16.36 5.31
C VAL A 51 20.25 16.50 6.39
N TYR A 52 20.62 16.92 7.59
CA TYR A 52 19.63 17.22 8.63
C TYR A 52 18.80 18.47 8.33
N TYR A 53 19.42 19.50 7.74
CA TYR A 53 18.70 20.70 7.32
C TYR A 53 17.71 20.43 6.19
N SER A 54 18.05 19.60 5.20
CA SER A 54 17.12 19.23 4.13
C SER A 54 15.91 18.46 4.67
N GLY A 55 16.11 17.51 5.58
CA GLY A 55 15.02 16.79 6.24
C GLY A 55 14.12 17.72 7.08
N THR A 56 14.73 18.63 7.83
CA THR A 56 13.98 19.63 8.63
C THR A 56 13.18 20.57 7.73
N TYR A 57 13.75 20.98 6.60
CA TYR A 57 13.07 21.81 5.60
C TYR A 57 11.86 21.10 4.98
N THR A 58 11.96 19.81 4.65
CA THR A 58 10.82 19.03 4.15
C THR A 58 9.69 18.98 5.17
N ILE A 59 9.99 18.76 6.45
CA ILE A 59 9.00 18.78 7.53
C ILE A 59 8.37 20.16 7.66
N PHE A 60 9.17 21.22 7.58
CA PHE A 60 8.70 22.59 7.63
C PHE A 60 7.75 22.88 6.47
N VAL A 61 8.14 22.58 5.22
CA VAL A 61 7.26 22.73 4.06
C VAL A 61 5.96 21.95 4.24
N PHE A 62 6.00 20.73 4.77
CA PHE A 62 4.80 19.93 5.01
C PHE A 62 3.84 20.58 6.03
N ILE A 63 4.36 21.23 7.07
CA ILE A 63 3.55 21.95 8.08
C ILE A 63 2.93 23.22 7.49
N PHE A 64 3.69 23.96 6.67
CA PHE A 64 3.24 25.21 6.06
C PHE A 64 2.44 25.03 4.77
N MET A 65 2.49 23.83 4.17
CA MET A 65 1.71 23.51 2.98
C MET A 65 0.22 23.63 3.31
N GLN A 66 -0.46 24.52 2.58
CA GLN A 66 -1.88 24.72 2.78
C GLN A 66 -2.65 23.50 2.28
N GLU A 67 -3.57 23.02 3.12
CA GLU A 67 -4.46 21.90 2.81
C GLU A 67 -5.16 22.14 1.46
N THR A 68 -4.80 21.34 0.45
CA THR A 68 -5.32 21.47 -0.92
C THR A 68 -6.59 20.63 -1.13
N TYR A 69 -7.02 19.85 -0.12
CA TYR A 69 -8.14 18.94 -0.27
C TYR A 69 -9.51 19.64 -0.30
N GLY A 70 -10.18 19.56 -1.45
CA GLY A 70 -11.47 20.22 -1.71
C GLY A 70 -12.59 19.87 -0.72
N LYS A 71 -12.67 18.62 -0.22
CA LYS A 71 -13.72 18.22 0.75
C LYS A 71 -13.57 18.96 2.09
N ILE A 72 -12.34 19.13 2.58
CA ILE A 72 -12.07 19.84 3.85
C ILE A 72 -12.26 21.36 3.67
N ILE A 73 -11.86 21.91 2.52
CA ILE A 73 -12.11 23.34 2.21
C ILE A 73 -13.62 23.61 2.16
N LEU A 74 -14.38 22.72 1.52
CA LEU A 74 -15.83 22.83 1.41
C LEU A 74 -16.49 22.68 2.79
N GLN A 75 -16.06 21.73 3.62
CA GLN A 75 -16.52 21.57 5.00
C GLN A 75 -16.24 22.83 5.85
N LYS A 76 -15.02 23.38 5.80
CA LYS A 76 -14.67 24.64 6.50
C LYS A 76 -15.53 25.83 6.03
N LYS A 77 -15.91 25.88 4.76
CA LYS A 77 -16.82 26.91 4.22
C LYS A 77 -18.25 26.69 4.72
N THR A 78 -18.74 25.45 4.72
CA THR A 78 -20.05 25.10 5.28
C THR A 78 -20.12 25.41 6.77
N ASP A 79 -19.08 25.10 7.56
CA ASP A 79 -19.01 25.42 8.99
C ASP A 79 -19.04 26.92 9.27
N LYS A 80 -18.36 27.73 8.44
CA LYS A 80 -18.43 29.19 8.51
C LYS A 80 -19.84 29.70 8.20
N LEU A 81 -20.50 29.13 7.21
CA LEU A 81 -21.89 29.48 6.85
C LEU A 81 -22.87 29.09 7.96
N ILE A 82 -22.77 27.90 8.55
CA ILE A 82 -23.60 27.47 9.69
C ILE A 82 -23.48 28.47 10.86
N LYS A 83 -22.27 28.94 11.15
CA LYS A 83 -22.02 29.94 12.21
C LYS A 83 -22.62 31.31 11.91
N GLN A 84 -22.62 31.74 10.64
CA GLN A 84 -23.14 33.05 10.23
C GLN A 84 -24.66 33.08 10.10
N THR A 85 -25.27 31.99 9.61
CA THR A 85 -26.71 31.93 9.32
C THR A 85 -27.53 31.33 10.46
N GLY A 86 -26.88 30.71 11.47
CA GLY A 86 -27.55 30.00 12.57
C GLY A 86 -28.31 28.73 12.14
N ASN A 87 -28.32 28.42 10.83
CA ASN A 87 -29.06 27.32 10.26
C ASN A 87 -28.22 26.04 10.27
N LYS A 88 -28.47 25.16 11.26
CA LYS A 88 -27.80 23.87 11.42
C LYS A 88 -28.18 22.81 10.37
N SER A 89 -29.06 23.13 9.42
CA SER A 89 -29.46 22.21 8.35
C SER A 89 -28.55 22.24 7.11
N LEU A 90 -27.60 23.20 7.05
CA LEU A 90 -26.62 23.27 5.96
C LEU A 90 -25.67 22.07 6.04
N LYS A 91 -25.64 21.25 4.99
CA LYS A 91 -24.69 20.15 4.82
C LYS A 91 -23.76 20.44 3.66
N SER A 92 -22.49 20.06 3.76
CA SER A 92 -21.57 20.12 2.62
C SER A 92 -22.03 19.12 1.55
N LYS A 93 -21.89 19.48 0.27
CA LYS A 93 -22.25 18.61 -0.87
C LYS A 93 -21.48 17.27 -0.88
N LEU A 94 -20.35 17.23 -0.17
CA LEU A 94 -19.46 16.08 0.01
C LEU A 94 -19.40 15.61 1.47
N ASP A 95 -20.40 16.00 2.28
CA ASP A 95 -20.51 15.59 3.67
C ASP A 95 -21.21 14.23 3.74
N ASP A 96 -20.43 13.17 3.96
CA ASP A 96 -21.00 11.84 4.24
C ASP A 96 -21.72 11.81 5.60
N GLY A 97 -21.65 12.88 6.41
CA GLY A 97 -22.51 13.07 7.59
C GLY A 97 -22.16 12.20 8.80
N LEU A 98 -20.94 11.68 8.89
CA LEU A 98 -20.64 10.53 9.76
C LEU A 98 -19.33 10.64 10.54
N ILE A 99 -19.18 11.70 11.36
CA ILE A 99 -18.16 11.70 12.43
C ILE A 99 -18.87 11.63 13.77
N THR A 100 -19.28 10.41 14.13
CA THR A 100 -19.69 10.06 15.51
C THR A 100 -18.64 9.10 16.08
N ARG A 101 -18.44 9.11 17.41
CA ARG A 101 -17.48 8.25 18.13
C ARG A 101 -17.56 6.76 17.73
N GLY A 102 -18.73 6.29 17.30
CA GLY A 102 -18.94 4.93 16.77
C GLY A 102 -18.28 4.62 15.42
N HIS A 103 -17.95 5.63 14.59
CA HIS A 103 -17.25 5.41 13.31
C HIS A 103 -15.77 5.12 13.50
N ILE A 104 -15.14 5.66 14.55
CA ILE A 104 -13.74 5.36 14.87
C ILE A 104 -13.62 3.90 15.33
N GLU A 105 -14.55 3.47 16.19
CA GLU A 105 -14.62 2.08 16.64
C GLU A 105 -14.87 1.12 15.48
N HIS A 106 -15.84 1.43 14.60
CA HIS A 106 -16.07 0.62 13.40
C HIS A 106 -14.90 0.67 12.41
N ALA A 107 -14.22 1.80 12.27
CA ALA A 107 -13.07 1.95 11.36
C ALA A 107 -11.84 1.16 11.83
N ILE A 108 -11.72 0.85 13.13
CA ILE A 108 -10.58 0.07 13.67
C ILE A 108 -10.97 -1.40 13.85
N ILE A 109 -12.13 -1.68 14.45
CA ILE A 109 -12.55 -3.05 14.77
C ILE A 109 -12.78 -3.86 13.49
N ARG A 110 -13.27 -3.22 12.42
CA ARG A 110 -13.57 -3.90 11.17
C ARG A 110 -12.31 -4.42 10.45
N PRO A 111 -11.28 -3.61 10.15
CA PRO A 111 -10.03 -4.12 9.59
C PRO A 111 -9.38 -5.20 10.46
N VAL A 112 -9.39 -5.03 11.79
CA VAL A 112 -8.79 -6.01 12.72
C VAL A 112 -9.53 -7.34 12.68
N LYS A 113 -10.87 -7.33 12.66
CA LYS A 113 -11.66 -8.57 12.52
C LYS A 113 -11.42 -9.23 11.18
N LEU A 114 -11.45 -8.46 10.10
CA LEU A 114 -11.18 -8.96 8.75
C LEU A 114 -9.78 -9.60 8.66
N GLN A 115 -8.78 -8.96 9.26
CA GLN A 115 -7.40 -9.44 9.23
C GLN A 115 -7.17 -10.73 10.05
N LEU A 116 -7.87 -10.89 11.18
CA LEU A 116 -7.69 -12.06 12.07
C LEU A 116 -8.63 -13.22 11.75
N PHE A 117 -9.85 -12.93 11.30
CA PHE A 117 -10.88 -13.96 11.09
C PHE A 117 -11.02 -14.40 9.62
N SER A 118 -10.44 -13.67 8.66
CA SER A 118 -10.37 -14.10 7.26
C SER A 118 -9.06 -14.86 6.97
N PRO A 119 -9.10 -16.18 6.73
CA PRO A 119 -7.89 -16.99 6.56
C PRO A 119 -7.07 -16.59 5.33
N ILE A 120 -7.72 -16.05 4.29
CA ILE A 120 -7.04 -15.62 3.05
C ILE A 120 -6.23 -14.33 3.27
N VAL A 121 -6.78 -13.37 4.03
CA VAL A 121 -6.12 -12.10 4.34
C VAL A 121 -4.95 -12.33 5.28
N LEU A 122 -5.13 -13.19 6.28
CA LEU A 122 -4.09 -13.56 7.23
C LEU A 122 -2.91 -14.22 6.52
N SER A 123 -3.17 -15.16 5.61
CA SER A 123 -2.12 -15.84 4.83
C SER A 123 -1.33 -14.88 3.94
N LEU A 124 -2.02 -13.98 3.23
CA LEU A 124 -1.38 -12.95 2.39
C LEU A 124 -0.58 -11.94 3.24
N SER A 125 -1.07 -11.59 4.43
CA SER A 125 -0.41 -10.65 5.34
C SER A 125 0.85 -11.26 5.96
N ILE A 126 0.80 -12.54 6.34
CA ILE A 126 1.99 -13.27 6.82
C ILE A 126 3.03 -13.37 5.70
N PHE A 127 2.61 -13.76 4.50
CA PHE A 127 3.48 -13.82 3.33
C PHE A 127 4.15 -12.46 3.05
N GLN A 128 3.37 -11.37 3.03
CA GLN A 128 3.88 -10.01 2.89
C GLN A 128 4.86 -9.65 4.01
N GLY A 129 4.54 -10.02 5.25
CA GLY A 129 5.38 -9.78 6.42
C GLY A 129 6.74 -10.47 6.29
N ILE A 130 6.75 -11.74 5.85
CA ILE A 130 7.99 -12.49 5.60
C ILE A 130 8.80 -11.84 4.48
N CYS A 131 8.18 -11.51 3.34
CA CYS A 131 8.87 -10.84 2.23
C CYS A 131 9.44 -9.48 2.65
N PHE A 132 8.68 -8.69 3.42
CA PHE A 132 9.13 -7.39 3.93
C PHE A 132 10.24 -7.53 4.97
N GLY A 133 10.16 -8.54 5.84
CA GLY A 133 11.21 -8.88 6.79
C GLY A 133 12.51 -9.26 6.10
N CYS A 134 12.47 -10.13 5.09
CA CYS A 134 13.64 -10.49 4.28
C CYS A 134 14.23 -9.27 3.56
N LEU A 135 13.39 -8.40 3.01
CA LEU A 135 13.82 -7.15 2.39
C LEU A 135 14.53 -6.25 3.39
N TYR A 136 13.99 -6.09 4.60
CA TYR A 136 14.60 -5.24 5.62
C TYR A 136 15.91 -5.83 6.15
N LEU A 137 15.97 -7.15 6.36
CA LEU A 137 17.20 -7.84 6.73
C LEU A 137 18.29 -7.56 5.69
N LEU A 138 17.98 -7.75 4.41
CA LEU A 138 18.88 -7.49 3.30
C LEU A 138 19.35 -6.02 3.26
N PHE A 139 18.47 -5.05 3.54
CA PHE A 139 18.86 -3.63 3.70
C PHE A 139 19.87 -3.43 4.83
N THR A 140 19.65 -4.04 5.99
CA THR A 140 20.52 -3.86 7.16
C THR A 140 21.85 -4.59 7.04
N THR A 141 21.87 -5.79 6.44
CA THR A 141 23.10 -6.57 6.25
C THR A 141 23.92 -6.03 5.09
N PHE A 142 23.32 -5.31 4.14
CA PHE A 142 24.05 -4.78 3.00
C PHE A 142 25.18 -3.85 3.40
N SER A 143 24.85 -2.82 4.17
CA SER A 143 25.83 -1.86 4.65
C SER A 143 26.92 -2.55 5.46
N MET A 144 26.54 -3.52 6.30
CA MET A 144 27.51 -4.30 7.08
C MET A 144 28.44 -5.13 6.19
N VAL A 145 27.92 -5.88 5.23
CA VAL A 145 28.72 -6.78 4.36
C VAL A 145 29.66 -5.97 3.46
N TYR A 146 29.19 -4.88 2.85
CA TYR A 146 30.05 -4.10 1.96
C TYR A 146 31.12 -3.30 2.70
N THR A 147 30.81 -2.77 3.88
CA THR A 147 31.81 -2.09 4.71
C THR A 147 32.80 -3.05 5.36
N GLU A 148 32.34 -4.18 5.92
CA GLU A 148 33.20 -5.11 6.66
C GLU A 148 33.97 -6.08 5.76
N GLN A 149 33.33 -6.66 4.73
CA GLN A 149 33.94 -7.69 3.88
C GLN A 149 34.58 -7.13 2.61
N TYR A 150 33.93 -6.17 1.96
CA TYR A 150 34.41 -5.57 0.71
C TYR A 150 35.18 -4.26 0.92
N HIS A 151 35.30 -3.82 2.17
CA HIS A 151 36.03 -2.61 2.58
C HIS A 151 35.58 -1.35 1.82
N TRP A 152 34.28 -1.27 1.49
CA TRP A 152 33.69 -0.09 0.89
C TRP A 152 33.56 1.04 1.92
N ASN A 153 33.78 2.26 1.46
CA ASN A 153 33.54 3.45 2.25
C ASN A 153 32.03 3.72 2.37
N SER A 154 31.61 4.49 3.38
CA SER A 154 30.16 4.73 3.63
C SER A 154 29.49 5.49 2.47
N GLY A 155 30.24 6.26 1.69
CA GLY A 155 29.74 6.96 0.51
C GLY A 155 29.55 6.06 -0.70
N THR A 156 30.34 4.99 -0.83
CA THR A 156 30.19 3.98 -1.89
C THR A 156 29.15 2.92 -1.56
N ASP A 157 28.83 2.71 -0.27
CA ASP A 157 27.79 1.76 0.17
C ASP A 157 26.41 2.08 -0.43
N GLY A 158 26.12 3.36 -0.70
CA GLY A 158 24.89 3.78 -1.39
C GLY A 158 24.69 3.11 -2.77
N LEU A 159 25.76 2.68 -3.44
CA LEU A 159 25.70 2.01 -4.74
C LEU A 159 25.13 0.59 -4.65
N SER A 160 25.26 -0.06 -3.50
CA SER A 160 24.73 -1.41 -3.22
C SER A 160 23.21 -1.48 -3.43
N PHE A 161 22.51 -0.37 -3.17
CA PHE A 161 21.05 -0.28 -3.30
C PHE A 161 20.56 -0.11 -4.75
N MET A 162 21.48 0.16 -5.69
CA MET A 162 21.15 0.34 -7.10
C MET A 162 20.52 -0.91 -7.70
N GLY A 163 20.96 -2.10 -7.29
CA GLY A 163 20.39 -3.37 -7.78
C GLY A 163 18.90 -3.49 -7.46
N MET A 164 18.48 -3.11 -6.26
CA MET A 164 17.06 -3.11 -5.87
C MET A 164 16.26 -2.04 -6.63
N GLY A 165 16.84 -0.86 -6.84
CA GLY A 165 16.22 0.19 -7.65
C GLY A 165 15.98 -0.25 -9.11
N ILE A 166 17.00 -0.84 -9.74
CA ILE A 166 16.91 -1.35 -11.12
C ILE A 166 15.91 -2.51 -11.21
N GLY A 167 15.96 -3.46 -10.28
CA GLY A 167 15.00 -4.57 -10.20
C GLY A 167 13.56 -4.10 -10.03
N SER A 168 13.36 -3.04 -9.25
CA SER A 168 12.04 -2.43 -9.07
C SER A 168 11.55 -1.74 -10.36
N LEU A 169 12.42 -1.02 -11.08
CA LEU A 169 12.05 -0.41 -12.37
C LEU A 169 11.66 -1.46 -13.42
N SER A 170 12.47 -2.52 -13.56
CA SER A 170 12.20 -3.59 -14.52
C SER A 170 10.89 -4.33 -14.17
N SER A 171 10.59 -4.48 -12.88
CA SER A 171 9.35 -5.07 -12.40
C SER A 171 8.11 -4.34 -12.90
N LEU A 172 8.13 -3.01 -12.93
CA LEU A 172 6.97 -2.21 -13.36
C LEU A 172 6.67 -2.39 -14.84
N LEU A 173 7.72 -2.50 -15.65
CA LEU A 173 7.59 -2.74 -17.07
C LEU A 173 6.97 -4.12 -17.33
N VAL A 174 7.41 -5.13 -16.57
CA VAL A 174 6.85 -6.49 -16.68
C VAL A 174 5.44 -6.56 -16.09
N LEU A 175 5.13 -5.83 -15.03
CA LEU A 175 3.77 -5.70 -14.48
C LEU A 175 2.81 -5.13 -15.52
N GLY A 176 3.16 -3.96 -16.08
CA GLY A 176 2.31 -3.24 -17.01
C GLY A 176 2.13 -3.96 -18.35
N TYR A 177 3.12 -4.73 -18.80
CA TYR A 177 3.02 -5.44 -20.08
C TYR A 177 2.52 -6.88 -19.94
N PHE A 178 3.09 -7.64 -19.01
CA PHE A 178 2.88 -9.09 -18.91
C PHE A 178 1.68 -9.44 -18.01
N PHE A 179 1.50 -8.75 -16.88
CA PHE A 179 0.37 -9.04 -16.00
C PHE A 179 -0.95 -8.53 -16.54
N ASP A 180 -0.98 -7.36 -17.18
CA ASP A 180 -2.19 -6.90 -17.89
C ASP A 180 -2.58 -7.88 -19.01
N GLN A 181 -1.61 -8.43 -19.75
CA GLN A 181 -1.92 -9.45 -20.74
C GLN A 181 -2.46 -10.74 -20.14
N ILE A 182 -1.91 -11.24 -19.04
CA ILE A 182 -2.42 -12.45 -18.37
C ILE A 182 -3.82 -12.20 -17.79
N LEU A 183 -4.04 -11.02 -17.20
CA LEU A 183 -5.33 -10.63 -16.63
C LEU A 183 -6.39 -10.51 -17.72
N LEU A 184 -6.09 -9.86 -18.85
CA LEU A 184 -6.98 -9.72 -19.99
C LEU A 184 -7.24 -11.07 -20.68
N ARG A 185 -6.24 -11.94 -20.79
CA ARG A 185 -6.39 -13.30 -21.34
C ARG A 185 -7.27 -14.19 -20.45
N LYS A 186 -7.15 -14.09 -19.13
CA LYS A 186 -7.99 -14.84 -18.17
C LYS A 186 -9.39 -14.23 -18.01
N ALA A 187 -9.54 -12.92 -18.17
CA ALA A 187 -10.83 -12.25 -18.12
C ALA A 187 -11.68 -12.50 -19.39
N GLY A 188 -11.06 -12.66 -20.57
CA GLY A 188 -11.80 -12.83 -21.83
C GLY A 188 -12.76 -11.66 -22.09
N LYS A 189 -14.02 -11.95 -22.47
CA LYS A 189 -15.13 -10.96 -22.53
C LYS A 189 -15.92 -10.83 -21.21
N GLY A 190 -15.51 -11.51 -20.15
CA GLY A 190 -16.20 -11.54 -18.86
C GLY A 190 -15.73 -10.47 -17.88
N GLU A 191 -16.48 -10.30 -16.79
CA GLU A 191 -16.13 -9.36 -15.72
C GLU A 191 -14.77 -9.68 -15.09
N LYS A 192 -13.97 -8.65 -14.85
CA LYS A 192 -12.65 -8.75 -14.23
C LYS A 192 -12.79 -9.17 -12.77
N LYS A 193 -12.80 -10.47 -12.50
CA LYS A 193 -12.79 -10.97 -11.13
C LYS A 193 -11.46 -10.65 -10.44
N PRO A 194 -11.48 -10.13 -9.21
CA PRO A 194 -10.27 -9.74 -8.47
C PRO A 194 -9.32 -10.92 -8.19
N GLU A 195 -9.85 -12.13 -8.16
CA GLU A 195 -9.14 -13.39 -7.93
C GLU A 195 -8.10 -13.70 -9.02
N TYR A 196 -8.32 -13.24 -10.26
CA TYR A 196 -7.35 -13.42 -11.33
C TYR A 196 -6.02 -12.69 -11.07
N ARG A 197 -6.03 -11.73 -10.16
CA ARG A 197 -4.82 -11.02 -9.69
C ARG A 197 -3.98 -11.86 -8.73
N LEU A 198 -4.50 -12.95 -8.15
CA LEU A 198 -3.70 -13.86 -7.31
C LEU A 198 -2.71 -14.70 -8.14
N SER A 199 -3.09 -15.06 -9.37
CA SER A 199 -2.29 -15.89 -10.27
C SER A 199 -0.85 -15.39 -10.52
N PRO A 200 -0.57 -14.09 -10.68
CA PRO A 200 0.79 -13.59 -10.83
C PRO A 200 1.66 -13.63 -9.56
N MET A 201 1.09 -13.86 -8.36
CA MET A 201 1.88 -13.92 -7.13
C MET A 201 2.75 -15.18 -7.00
N ILE A 202 2.36 -16.28 -7.67
CA ILE A 202 3.10 -17.54 -7.62
C ILE A 202 4.50 -17.42 -8.26
N PRO A 203 4.65 -16.95 -9.52
CA PRO A 203 5.97 -16.83 -10.13
C PRO A 203 6.86 -15.82 -9.40
N THR A 204 6.30 -14.73 -8.86
CA THR A 204 7.09 -13.68 -8.20
C THR A 204 7.73 -14.16 -6.90
N SER A 205 7.06 -15.04 -6.16
CA SER A 205 7.62 -15.66 -4.94
C SER A 205 8.88 -16.49 -5.20
N ILE A 206 8.93 -17.18 -6.34
CA ILE A 206 10.09 -17.98 -6.76
C ILE A 206 11.29 -17.06 -7.04
N PHE A 207 11.07 -15.92 -7.71
CA PHE A 207 12.11 -14.94 -7.99
C PHE A 207 12.70 -14.32 -6.72
N ILE A 208 11.87 -13.99 -5.72
CA ILE A 208 12.34 -13.46 -4.43
C ILE A 208 13.25 -14.47 -3.73
N SER A 209 12.80 -15.72 -3.67
CA SER A 209 13.54 -16.79 -2.99
C SER A 209 14.86 -17.10 -3.68
N ALA A 210 14.84 -17.20 -5.02
CA ALA A 210 16.04 -17.40 -5.83
C ALA A 210 17.03 -16.23 -5.70
N GLY A 211 16.54 -14.99 -5.70
CA GLY A 211 17.39 -13.80 -5.53
C GLY A 211 18.04 -13.74 -4.15
N LEU A 212 17.33 -14.14 -3.08
CA LEU A 212 17.89 -14.20 -1.74
C LEU A 212 18.95 -15.29 -1.61
N PHE A 213 18.72 -16.45 -2.22
CA PHE A 213 19.72 -17.52 -2.28
C PHE A 213 20.98 -17.09 -3.04
N TRP A 214 20.80 -16.42 -4.19
CA TRP A 214 21.92 -15.88 -4.98
C TRP A 214 22.72 -14.85 -4.19
N TYR A 215 22.05 -13.96 -3.45
CA TYR A 215 22.69 -13.00 -2.56
C TYR A 215 23.52 -13.71 -1.48
N GLY A 216 22.92 -14.65 -0.74
CA GLY A 216 23.61 -15.39 0.31
C GLY A 216 24.82 -16.17 -0.21
N TRP A 217 24.68 -16.81 -1.36
CA TRP A 217 25.77 -17.52 -2.01
C TRP A 217 26.93 -16.59 -2.39
N GLY A 218 26.63 -15.46 -3.03
CA GLY A 218 27.66 -14.49 -3.43
C GLY A 218 28.45 -13.92 -2.26
N VAL A 219 27.78 -13.66 -1.14
CA VAL A 219 28.43 -13.20 0.11
C VAL A 219 29.28 -14.31 0.73
N GLN A 220 28.76 -15.55 0.79
CA GLN A 220 29.49 -16.68 1.38
C GLN A 220 30.74 -17.06 0.58
N ALA A 221 30.63 -17.04 -0.76
CA ALA A 221 31.75 -17.33 -1.66
C ALA A 221 32.82 -16.23 -1.66
N LYS A 222 32.53 -15.05 -1.09
CA LYS A 222 33.36 -13.84 -1.17
C LYS A 222 33.70 -13.49 -2.63
N ASP A 223 32.76 -13.74 -3.53
CA ASP A 223 32.89 -13.44 -4.95
C ASP A 223 32.94 -11.93 -5.18
N HIS A 224 33.19 -11.51 -6.42
CA HIS A 224 33.21 -10.10 -6.80
C HIS A 224 31.95 -9.37 -6.30
N TRP A 225 32.11 -8.14 -5.78
CA TRP A 225 31.07 -7.32 -5.16
C TRP A 225 29.79 -7.13 -6.01
N ILE A 226 29.86 -7.35 -7.32
CA ILE A 226 28.70 -7.26 -8.22
C ILE A 226 27.74 -8.47 -8.09
N VAL A 227 28.26 -9.64 -7.70
CA VAL A 227 27.49 -10.89 -7.67
C VAL A 227 26.35 -10.82 -6.66
N PRO A 228 26.55 -10.33 -5.42
CA PRO A 228 25.44 -10.12 -4.49
C PRO A 228 24.47 -9.03 -4.98
N ILE A 229 24.94 -7.96 -5.64
CA ILE A 229 24.08 -6.90 -6.21
C ILE A 229 23.16 -7.45 -7.28
N LEU A 230 23.64 -8.33 -8.17
CA LEU A 230 22.79 -8.97 -9.19
C LEU A 230 21.68 -9.82 -8.55
N GLY A 231 21.95 -10.49 -7.43
CA GLY A 231 20.94 -11.19 -6.65
C GLY A 231 19.81 -10.26 -6.17
N THR A 232 20.14 -9.03 -5.77
CA THR A 232 19.13 -8.04 -5.34
C THR A 232 18.23 -7.54 -6.45
N VAL A 233 18.71 -7.55 -7.69
CA VAL A 233 17.89 -7.18 -8.84
C VAL A 233 16.71 -8.14 -8.95
N LEU A 234 16.95 -9.44 -8.73
CA LEU A 234 15.90 -10.46 -8.73
C LEU A 234 14.94 -10.30 -7.54
N VAL A 235 15.46 -9.98 -6.36
CA VAL A 235 14.62 -9.70 -5.16
C VAL A 235 13.74 -8.47 -5.39
N GLY A 236 14.30 -7.37 -5.89
CA GLY A 236 13.57 -6.14 -6.22
C GLY A 236 12.52 -6.37 -7.30
N PHE A 237 12.85 -7.19 -8.31
CA PHE A 237 11.93 -7.60 -9.36
C PHE A 237 10.70 -8.35 -8.83
N GLY A 238 10.90 -9.29 -7.91
CA GLY A 238 9.82 -10.09 -7.34
C GLY A 238 9.00 -9.39 -6.24
N TYR A 239 9.56 -8.40 -5.54
CA TYR A 239 8.88 -7.72 -4.42
C TYR A 239 7.77 -6.74 -4.85
N LEU A 240 7.99 -5.95 -5.91
CA LEU A 240 7.03 -4.93 -6.33
C LEU A 240 5.65 -5.45 -6.75
N PRO A 241 5.53 -6.56 -7.52
CA PRO A 241 4.24 -7.10 -7.90
C PRO A 241 3.45 -7.60 -6.70
N VAL A 242 4.14 -8.20 -5.73
CA VAL A 242 3.54 -8.65 -4.48
C VAL A 242 2.93 -7.47 -3.69
N ALA A 243 3.64 -6.33 -3.66
CA ALA A 243 3.16 -5.11 -3.01
C ALA A 243 2.03 -4.38 -3.75
N CYS A 244 1.96 -4.49 -5.08
CA CYS A 244 0.91 -3.88 -5.90
C CYS A 244 -0.38 -4.73 -5.93
N VAL A 245 -0.24 -6.05 -6.02
CA VAL A 245 -1.37 -7.00 -6.16
C VAL A 245 -2.15 -7.18 -4.86
N SER A 246 -1.49 -7.13 -3.71
CA SER A 246 -2.13 -7.31 -2.39
C SER A 246 -3.16 -6.23 -2.05
N ARG A 247 -2.99 -5.00 -2.53
CA ARG A 247 -3.83 -3.84 -2.18
C ARG A 247 -5.28 -3.90 -2.68
N PRO A 248 -5.55 -4.15 -3.98
CA PRO A 248 -6.92 -4.26 -4.47
C PRO A 248 -7.66 -5.47 -3.88
N ILE A 249 -6.96 -6.56 -3.56
CA ILE A 249 -7.56 -7.71 -2.89
C ILE A 249 -8.02 -7.32 -1.48
N LEU A 250 -7.18 -6.59 -0.73
CA LEU A 250 -7.54 -6.09 0.59
C LEU A 250 -8.71 -5.11 0.55
N SER A 251 -8.73 -4.18 -0.41
CA SER A 251 -9.85 -3.22 -0.53
C SER A 251 -11.16 -3.91 -0.87
N ILE A 252 -11.13 -4.94 -1.72
CA ILE A 252 -12.34 -5.66 -2.15
C ILE A 252 -12.85 -6.59 -1.05
N LEU A 253 -11.96 -7.23 -0.31
CA LEU A 253 -12.36 -8.00 0.88
C LEU A 253 -12.95 -7.08 1.95
N GLU A 254 -12.37 -5.89 2.12
CA GLU A 254 -12.92 -4.88 3.02
C GLU A 254 -14.31 -4.43 2.55
N GLU A 255 -14.50 -4.14 1.27
CA GLU A 255 -15.80 -3.82 0.66
C GLU A 255 -16.81 -4.97 0.77
N ALA A 256 -16.41 -6.21 0.53
CA ALA A 256 -17.27 -7.39 0.62
C ALA A 256 -17.74 -7.64 2.07
N ASP A 257 -16.84 -7.53 3.05
CA ASP A 257 -17.20 -7.55 4.46
C ASP A 257 -18.01 -6.31 4.87
N VAL A 258 -17.91 -5.18 4.16
CA VAL A 258 -18.86 -4.07 4.29
C VAL A 258 -20.26 -4.48 3.93
N VAL A 259 -20.41 -5.06 2.76
CA VAL A 259 -21.73 -5.47 2.26
C VAL A 259 -22.31 -6.57 3.16
N LEU A 260 -21.50 -7.54 3.61
CA LEU A 260 -21.94 -8.62 4.51
C LEU A 260 -22.25 -8.13 5.93
N SER A 261 -21.45 -7.22 6.50
CA SER A 261 -21.69 -6.63 7.82
C SER A 261 -22.93 -5.72 7.82
N ILE A 262 -23.19 -5.01 6.72
CA ILE A 262 -24.43 -4.22 6.56
C ILE A 262 -25.61 -5.16 6.34
N GLY A 263 -25.48 -6.19 5.50
CA GLY A 263 -26.52 -7.18 5.24
C GLY A 263 -26.99 -7.89 6.52
N THR A 264 -26.04 -8.40 7.31
CA THR A 264 -26.31 -8.99 8.63
C THR A 264 -26.93 -7.99 9.62
N SER A 265 -26.50 -6.73 9.62
CA SER A 265 -27.11 -5.69 10.47
C SER A 265 -28.50 -5.23 10.01
N THR A 266 -28.84 -5.40 8.73
CA THR A 266 -30.15 -5.05 8.16
C THR A 266 -31.14 -6.20 8.35
N ASP A 267 -30.70 -7.44 8.16
CA ASP A 267 -31.46 -8.66 8.49
C ASP A 267 -31.72 -8.77 10.00
N PHE A 268 -30.76 -8.40 10.85
CA PHE A 268 -30.94 -8.36 12.30
C PHE A 268 -31.93 -7.28 12.76
N LYS A 269 -32.09 -6.19 11.99
CA LYS A 269 -33.12 -5.16 12.22
C LYS A 269 -34.51 -5.61 11.74
N LEU A 270 -34.59 -6.25 10.57
CA LEU A 270 -35.85 -6.76 10.02
C LEU A 270 -36.46 -7.87 10.88
N HIS A 271 -35.64 -8.72 11.52
CA HIS A 271 -36.14 -9.74 12.44
C HIS A 271 -36.66 -9.18 13.77
N ARG A 272 -36.28 -7.96 14.16
CA ARG A 272 -36.82 -7.25 15.33
C ARG A 272 -38.04 -6.39 15.02
N SER A 273 -38.33 -6.11 13.75
CA SER A 273 -39.42 -5.23 13.33
C SER A 273 -40.60 -5.95 12.69
N SER A 274 -40.82 -7.25 12.99
CA SER A 274 -42.14 -7.87 12.79
C SER A 274 -42.96 -7.67 14.08
N PRO A 275 -43.93 -6.74 14.11
CA PRO A 275 -44.89 -6.73 15.20
C PRO A 275 -45.75 -7.99 15.04
N ARG A 276 -45.77 -8.83 16.08
CA ARG A 276 -46.80 -9.88 16.23
C ARG A 276 -48.16 -9.26 15.92
N GLY A 277 -48.74 -9.67 14.80
CA GLY A 277 -50.12 -9.35 14.45
C GLY A 277 -51.01 -9.81 15.58
N LYS A 278 -51.71 -8.85 16.20
CA LYS A 278 -52.88 -9.14 17.02
C LYS A 278 -53.92 -9.76 16.08
N HIS A 279 -54.10 -11.07 16.17
CA HIS A 279 -55.27 -11.73 15.60
C HIS A 279 -56.50 -11.19 16.33
N HIS A 280 -57.39 -10.58 15.55
CA HIS A 280 -58.76 -10.27 15.93
C HIS A 280 -59.49 -11.58 16.21
N ASP A 281 -59.98 -11.74 17.43
CA ASP A 281 -61.09 -12.64 17.75
C ASP A 281 -62.38 -11.98 17.24
N LEU A 282 -62.97 -12.59 16.21
CA LEU A 282 -64.35 -12.44 15.80
C LEU A 282 -64.83 -13.81 15.30
N SER A 283 -65.41 -14.63 16.18
CA SER A 283 -66.52 -15.56 15.90
C SER A 283 -66.83 -16.40 17.14
N GLY A 284 -68.10 -16.35 17.59
CA GLY A 284 -68.64 -17.14 18.70
C GLY A 284 -69.58 -16.33 19.57
#